data_AF-A0A9D7PD26-F1
#
_entry.id   AF-A0A9D7PD26-F1
#
_cell.length_a   1.000
_cell.length_b   1.000
_cell.length_c   1.000
_cell.angle_alpha   90.00
_cell.angle_beta   90.00
_cell.angle_gamma   90.00
#
_symmetry.space_group_name_H-M   'P 1'
#
loop_
_entity.id
_entity.type
_entity.pdbx_description
1 polymer ?
#
loop_
_entity_poly.entity_id
_entity_poly.type
_entity_poly.pdbx_seq_one_letter_code
_entity_poly.pdbx_strand_id
1 'polypeptide(L)'
;MLLEIDGRRYPVVAMERLELRHVVLLQRELAQNPGITALSTWADIRHELGAWGNLTGKQREHHPEALFFTALTIWSARVSAGEDLSLLDAISVPVAAIHWIVEPGDRQAGESEGKAHRPAGSRGAGRSGGKRKRANPRT
;
A
#
# COMPACT_ATOMS: atom_id res chain seq x y z
N MET A 1 -5.64 -12.85 -1.79
CA MET A 1 -7.03 -12.37 -1.94
C MET A 1 -7.42 -12.69 -3.36
N LEU A 2 -8.65 -13.15 -3.57
CA LEU A 2 -9.18 -13.43 -4.90
C LEU A 2 -10.32 -12.47 -5.22
N LEU A 3 -10.35 -12.04 -6.48
CA LEU A 3 -11.45 -11.31 -7.08
C LEU A 3 -12.24 -12.29 -7.94
N GLU A 4 -13.55 -12.38 -7.76
CA GLU A 4 -14.44 -13.14 -8.63
C GLU A 4 -15.36 -12.18 -9.39
N ILE A 5 -15.43 -12.34 -10.72
CA ILE A 5 -16.30 -11.59 -11.62
C ILE A 5 -16.97 -12.58 -12.57
N ASP A 6 -18.30 -12.61 -12.58
CA ASP A 6 -19.10 -13.54 -13.41
C ASP A 6 -18.63 -15.00 -13.31
N GLY A 7 -18.28 -15.44 -12.10
CA GLY A 7 -17.80 -16.79 -11.81
C GLY A 7 -16.35 -17.08 -12.23
N ARG A 8 -15.63 -16.10 -12.80
CA ARG A 8 -14.19 -16.19 -13.08
C ARG A 8 -13.38 -15.62 -11.93
N ARG A 9 -12.32 -16.31 -11.54
CA ARG A 9 -11.45 -15.93 -10.42
C ARG A 9 -10.13 -15.35 -10.92
N TYR A 10 -9.78 -14.21 -10.34
CA TYR A 10 -8.58 -13.44 -10.62
C TYR A 10 -7.74 -13.32 -9.36
N PRO A 11 -6.44 -13.65 -9.39
CA PRO A 11 -5.56 -13.37 -8.27
C PRO A 11 -5.38 -11.87 -8.13
N VAL A 12 -5.63 -11.33 -6.94
CA VAL A 12 -5.27 -9.94 -6.66
C VAL A 12 -3.76 -9.88 -6.51
N VAL A 13 -3.12 -9.12 -7.40
CA VAL A 13 -1.66 -8.97 -7.42
C VAL A 13 -1.23 -7.61 -6.90
N ALA A 14 -0.03 -7.55 -6.35
CA ALA A 14 0.63 -6.29 -6.04
C ALA A 14 0.93 -5.52 -7.33
N MET A 15 0.75 -4.19 -7.33
CA MET A 15 0.89 -3.37 -8.53
C MET A 15 2.32 -3.39 -9.12
N GLU A 16 3.32 -3.72 -8.31
CA GLU A 16 4.71 -3.90 -8.71
C GLU A 16 4.91 -5.07 -9.68
N ARG A 17 3.93 -5.97 -9.79
CA ARG A 17 3.95 -7.09 -10.75
C ARG A 17 3.40 -6.71 -12.13
N LEU A 18 2.85 -5.51 -12.29
CA LEU A 18 2.41 -5.04 -13.59
C LEU A 18 3.61 -4.79 -14.50
N GLU A 19 3.48 -5.21 -15.75
CA GLU A 19 4.44 -4.85 -16.78
C GLU A 19 4.34 -3.36 -17.12
N LEU A 20 5.48 -2.78 -17.53
CA LEU A 20 5.57 -1.36 -17.86
C LEU A 20 4.53 -0.91 -18.89
N ARG A 21 4.17 -1.78 -19.85
CA ARG A 21 3.13 -1.49 -20.84
C ARG A 21 1.77 -1.19 -20.18
N HIS A 22 1.40 -1.90 -19.12
CA HIS A 22 0.12 -1.67 -18.43
C HIS A 22 0.11 -0.30 -17.76
N VAL A 23 1.24 0.11 -17.17
CA VAL A 23 1.40 1.44 -16.56
C VAL A 23 1.27 2.54 -17.61
N VAL A 24 1.91 2.39 -18.77
CA VAL A 24 1.83 3.36 -19.88
C VAL A 24 0.41 3.46 -20.43
N LEU A 25 -0.27 2.32 -20.62
CA LEU A 25 -1.66 2.29 -21.09
C LEU A 25 -2.61 2.95 -20.09
N LEU A 26 -2.48 2.64 -18.80
CA LEU A 26 -3.25 3.29 -17.74
C LEU A 26 -3.05 4.80 -17.74
N GLN A 27 -1.79 5.27 -17.80
CA GLN A 27 -1.51 6.71 -17.84
C GLN A 27 -2.15 7.39 -19.05
N ARG A 28 -2.08 6.77 -20.23
CA ARG A 28 -2.72 7.29 -21.43
C ARG A 28 -4.23 7.37 -21.26
N GLU A 29 -4.84 6.33 -20.70
CA GLU A 29 -6.29 6.28 -20.50
C GLU A 29 -6.77 7.33 -19.49
N LEU A 30 -6.06 7.53 -18.38
CA LEU A 30 -6.37 8.57 -17.40
C LEU A 30 -6.26 9.97 -17.99
N ALA A 31 -5.27 10.21 -18.86
CA ALA A 31 -5.14 11.48 -19.57
C ALA A 31 -6.30 11.74 -20.56
N GLN A 32 -6.90 10.69 -21.11
CA GLN A 32 -8.03 10.77 -22.03
C GLN A 32 -9.39 10.90 -21.32
N ASN A 33 -9.47 10.48 -20.07
CA ASN A 33 -10.71 10.45 -19.30
C ASN A 33 -10.58 11.28 -18.01
N PRO A 34 -10.54 12.61 -18.10
CA PRO A 34 -10.49 13.48 -16.94
C PRO A 34 -11.72 13.27 -16.06
N GLY A 35 -11.53 13.13 -14.76
CA GLY A 35 -12.61 12.97 -13.77
C GLY A 35 -12.78 11.55 -13.20
N ILE A 36 -12.03 10.55 -13.68
CA ILE A 36 -11.99 9.22 -13.06
C ILE A 36 -11.35 9.27 -11.65
N THR A 37 -10.30 10.09 -11.50
CA THR A 37 -9.52 10.25 -10.27
C THR A 37 -8.88 11.64 -10.26
N ALA A 38 -8.53 12.15 -9.08
CA ALA A 38 -7.69 13.35 -8.97
C ALA A 38 -6.19 13.04 -9.25
N LEU A 39 -5.80 11.76 -9.24
CA LEU A 39 -4.42 11.31 -9.40
C LEU A 39 -4.02 11.33 -10.87
N SER A 40 -3.12 12.24 -11.23
CA SER A 40 -2.80 12.53 -12.65
C SER A 40 -1.62 11.71 -13.17
N THR A 41 -0.78 11.18 -12.29
CA THR A 41 0.44 10.45 -12.67
C THR A 41 0.55 9.12 -11.96
N TRP A 42 1.37 8.21 -12.51
CA TRP A 42 1.71 6.96 -11.85
C TRP A 42 2.44 7.18 -10.51
N ALA A 43 3.18 8.29 -10.39
CA ALA A 43 3.81 8.66 -9.13
C ALA A 43 2.77 9.01 -8.06
N ASP A 44 1.72 9.76 -8.42
CA ASP A 44 0.62 10.10 -7.52
C ASP A 44 -0.13 8.84 -7.07
N ILE A 45 -0.43 7.94 -8.01
CA ILE A 45 -1.08 6.65 -7.73
C ILE A 45 -0.27 5.83 -6.73
N ARG A 46 1.05 5.70 -6.94
CA ARG A 46 1.91 4.94 -6.01
C ARG A 46 2.01 5.61 -4.64
N HIS A 47 2.11 6.93 -4.60
CA HIS A 47 2.14 7.68 -3.35
C HIS A 47 0.87 7.42 -2.54
N GLU A 48 -0.28 7.57 -3.18
CA GLU A 48 -1.58 7.45 -2.54
C GLU A 48 -1.90 6.00 -2.14
N LEU A 49 -1.51 5.00 -2.94
CA LEU A 49 -1.60 3.59 -2.56
C LEU A 49 -0.71 3.24 -1.36
N GLY A 50 0.48 3.84 -1.26
CA GLY A 50 1.34 3.71 -0.09
C GLY A 50 0.67 4.25 1.17
N ALA A 51 -0.02 5.39 1.07
CA ALA A 51 -0.80 5.96 2.16
C ALA A 51 -2.02 5.07 2.51
N TRP A 52 -2.71 4.54 1.50
CA TRP A 52 -3.89 3.68 1.64
C TRP A 52 -3.65 2.45 2.53
N GLY A 53 -2.47 1.84 2.42
CA GLY A 53 -2.07 0.70 3.26
C GLY A 53 -2.10 1.00 4.76
N ASN A 54 -1.85 2.24 5.14
CA ASN A 54 -1.82 2.69 6.54
C ASN A 54 -3.19 3.12 7.08
N LEU A 55 -4.21 3.21 6.23
CA LEU A 55 -5.55 3.61 6.65
C LEU A 55 -6.30 2.45 7.32
N THR A 56 -7.09 2.78 8.34
CA THR A 56 -8.09 1.86 8.91
C THR A 56 -9.24 1.61 7.92
N GLY A 57 -10.02 0.54 8.13
CA GLY A 57 -11.18 0.24 7.27
C GLY A 57 -12.14 1.42 7.11
N LYS A 58 -12.53 2.06 8.22
CA LYS A 58 -13.40 3.26 8.19
C LYS A 58 -12.80 4.44 7.43
N GLN A 59 -11.49 4.63 7.51
CA GLN A 59 -10.82 5.69 6.75
C GLN A 59 -10.79 5.39 5.26
N ARG A 60 -10.61 4.12 4.87
CA ARG A 60 -10.66 3.68 3.47
C ARG A 60 -12.06 3.87 2.88
N GLU A 61 -13.11 3.61 3.65
CA GLU A 61 -14.51 3.79 3.21
C GLU A 61 -14.85 5.24 2.82
N HIS A 62 -14.27 6.22 3.52
CA HIS A 62 -14.51 7.64 3.27
C HIS A 62 -13.44 8.31 2.41
N HIS A 63 -12.50 7.54 1.87
CA HIS A 63 -11.38 8.08 1.12
C HIS A 63 -11.86 8.56 -0.28
N PRO A 64 -11.42 9.73 -0.76
CA PRO A 64 -11.85 10.26 -2.06
C PRO A 64 -11.58 9.30 -3.23
N GLU A 65 -10.45 8.60 -3.18
CA GLU A 65 -10.00 7.67 -4.23
C GLU A 65 -10.42 6.21 -3.99
N ALA A 66 -11.36 5.94 -3.06
CA ALA A 66 -11.72 4.58 -2.70
C ALA A 66 -12.28 3.76 -3.87
N LEU A 67 -13.17 4.36 -4.66
CA LEU A 67 -13.74 3.72 -5.85
C LEU A 67 -12.68 3.55 -6.94
N PHE A 68 -11.81 4.55 -7.13
CA PHE A 68 -10.72 4.45 -8.07
C PHE A 68 -9.78 3.29 -7.73
N PHE A 69 -9.38 3.11 -6.46
CA PHE A 69 -8.54 1.98 -6.07
C PHE A 69 -9.24 0.63 -6.17
N THR A 70 -10.55 0.60 -5.96
CA THR A 70 -11.35 -0.60 -6.21
C THR A 70 -11.29 -0.96 -7.71
N ALA A 71 -11.53 0.01 -8.59
CA ALA A 71 -11.43 -0.16 -10.03
C ALA A 71 -10.02 -0.57 -10.48
N LEU A 72 -9.00 0.07 -9.92
CA LEU A 72 -7.59 -0.21 -10.20
C LEU A 72 -7.19 -1.63 -9.79
N THR A 73 -7.74 -2.12 -8.68
CA THR A 73 -7.53 -3.49 -8.21
C THR A 73 -8.19 -4.51 -9.13
N ILE A 74 -9.40 -4.21 -9.63
CA ILE A 74 -10.10 -5.06 -10.60
C ILE A 74 -9.31 -5.13 -11.90
N TRP A 75 -8.94 -3.97 -12.45
CA TRP A 75 -8.15 -3.88 -13.67
C TRP A 75 -6.82 -4.59 -13.53
N SER A 76 -6.06 -4.36 -12.46
CA SER A 76 -4.75 -4.97 -12.26
C SER A 76 -4.84 -6.51 -12.16
N ALA A 77 -5.86 -7.04 -11.51
CA ALA A 77 -6.10 -8.47 -11.40
C ALA A 77 -6.44 -9.09 -12.76
N ARG A 78 -7.27 -8.43 -13.57
CA ARG A 78 -7.65 -8.90 -14.92
C ARG A 78 -6.48 -8.86 -15.90
N VAL A 79 -5.74 -7.76 -15.96
CA VAL A 79 -4.59 -7.68 -16.88
C VAL A 79 -3.46 -8.62 -16.48
N SER A 80 -3.28 -8.86 -15.19
CA SER A 80 -2.29 -9.84 -14.70
C SER A 80 -2.70 -11.29 -14.95
N ALA A 81 -3.99 -11.55 -15.18
CA ALA A 81 -4.48 -12.83 -15.66
C ALA A 81 -4.35 -12.99 -17.20
N GLY A 82 -3.77 -12.00 -17.89
CA GLY A 82 -3.49 -12.04 -19.32
C GLY A 82 -4.58 -11.39 -20.20
N GLU A 83 -5.55 -10.69 -19.60
CA GLU A 83 -6.53 -9.92 -20.36
C GLU A 83 -5.92 -8.59 -20.86
N ASP A 84 -6.19 -8.21 -22.10
CA ASP A 84 -5.73 -6.93 -22.68
C ASP A 84 -6.89 -5.93 -22.68
N LEU A 85 -7.03 -5.19 -21.57
CA LEU A 85 -8.16 -4.32 -21.30
C LEU A 85 -7.73 -2.96 -20.75
N SER A 86 -8.50 -1.94 -21.10
CA SER A 86 -8.47 -0.64 -20.43
C SER A 86 -9.08 -0.73 -19.02
N LEU A 87 -8.81 0.27 -18.17
CA LEU A 87 -9.40 0.39 -16.84
C LEU A 87 -10.93 0.41 -16.91
N LEU A 88 -11.49 1.22 -17.82
CA LEU A 88 -12.95 1.34 -17.97
C LEU A 88 -13.57 0.05 -18.51
N ASP A 89 -12.93 -0.63 -19.46
CA ASP A 89 -13.41 -1.93 -19.96
C ASP A 89 -13.35 -3.00 -18.85
N ALA A 90 -12.30 -2.96 -18.03
CA ALA A 90 -12.13 -3.90 -16.93
C ALA A 90 -13.22 -3.80 -15.86
N ILE A 91 -13.80 -2.61 -15.66
CA ILE A 91 -14.88 -2.36 -14.68
C ILE A 91 -16.27 -2.25 -15.30
N SER A 92 -16.40 -2.48 -16.62
CA SER A 92 -17.68 -2.51 -17.33
C SER A 92 -18.44 -3.81 -17.04
N VAL A 93 -18.77 -4.01 -15.77
CA VAL A 93 -19.48 -5.19 -15.24
C VAL A 93 -20.52 -4.74 -14.21
N PRO A 94 -21.62 -5.48 -14.03
CA PRO A 94 -22.57 -5.19 -12.97
C PRO A 94 -21.88 -5.24 -11.60
N VAL A 95 -22.13 -4.25 -10.74
CA VAL A 95 -21.56 -4.22 -9.37
C VAL A 95 -21.89 -5.51 -8.60
N ALA A 96 -23.09 -6.06 -8.82
CA ALA A 96 -23.54 -7.30 -8.19
C ALA A 96 -22.73 -8.55 -8.60
N ALA A 97 -21.96 -8.48 -9.69
CA ALA A 97 -21.12 -9.57 -10.17
C ALA A 97 -19.72 -9.57 -9.53
N ILE A 98 -19.36 -8.53 -8.76
CA ILE A 98 -18.04 -8.37 -8.15
C ILE A 98 -18.05 -8.97 -6.75
N HIS A 99 -17.24 -10.00 -6.53
CA HIS A 99 -17.09 -10.65 -5.23
C HIS A 99 -15.63 -10.70 -4.79
N TRP A 100 -15.37 -10.25 -3.56
CA TRP A 100 -14.05 -10.34 -2.91
C TRP A 100 -14.00 -11.60 -2.04
N ILE A 101 -13.12 -12.53 -2.39
CA ILE A 101 -12.92 -13.78 -1.66
C ILE A 101 -11.62 -13.66 -0.86
N VAL A 102 -11.74 -13.68 0.46
CA VAL A 102 -10.59 -13.70 1.38
C VAL A 102 -10.33 -15.15 1.76
N GLU A 103 -9.23 -15.71 1.26
CA GLU A 103 -8.83 -17.06 1.62
C GLU A 103 -8.08 -17.05 2.98
N PRO A 104 -8.12 -18.15 3.76
CA PRO A 104 -7.47 -18.21 5.08
C PRO A 104 -5.96 -17.87 5.07
N GLY A 105 -5.27 -18.08 3.94
CA GLY A 105 -3.85 -17.71 3.77
C GLY A 105 -3.59 -16.22 3.55
N ASP A 106 -4.61 -15.44 3.19
CA ASP A 106 -4.46 -14.03 2.82
C ASP A 106 -4.27 -13.09 4.02
N ARG A 107 -4.72 -13.51 5.21
CA ARG A 107 -4.55 -12.73 6.44
C ARG A 107 -3.09 -12.58 6.86
N GLN A 108 -2.17 -13.38 6.31
CA GLN A 108 -0.76 -13.36 6.70
C GLN A 108 0.04 -12.17 6.13
N ALA A 109 -0.50 -11.42 5.17
CA ALA A 109 0.24 -10.33 4.52
C ALA A 109 0.01 -8.92 5.10
N GLY A 110 -0.86 -8.76 6.13
CA GLY A 110 -1.27 -7.44 6.60
C GLY A 110 -1.26 -7.19 8.11
N GLU A 111 -1.18 -8.21 8.95
CA GLU A 111 -1.09 -8.05 10.42
C GLU A 111 0.36 -8.04 10.89
N SER A 112 1.14 -7.06 10.43
CA SER A 112 2.28 -6.62 11.24
C SER A 112 1.73 -5.64 12.28
N GLU A 113 1.31 -6.20 13.41
CA GLU A 113 1.14 -5.48 14.68
C GLU A 113 2.24 -4.43 14.81
N GLY A 114 1.83 -3.17 14.96
CA GLY A 114 2.70 -2.03 15.10
C GLY A 114 3.73 -2.23 16.21
N LYS A 115 4.98 -2.51 15.84
CA LYS A 115 6.12 -2.16 16.69
C LYS A 115 6.42 -0.70 16.46
N ALA A 116 5.74 0.14 17.24
CA ALA A 116 6.14 1.51 17.48
C ALA A 116 7.65 1.53 17.76
N HIS A 117 8.41 2.22 16.89
CA HIS A 117 9.82 2.47 17.11
C HIS A 117 9.92 3.39 18.34
N ARG A 118 10.17 2.79 19.51
CA ARG A 118 10.53 3.57 20.70
C ARG A 118 11.87 4.25 20.39
N PRO A 119 12.00 5.58 20.56
CA PRO A 119 13.29 6.22 20.45
C PRO A 119 14.22 5.59 21.50
N ALA A 120 15.38 5.12 21.04
CA ALA A 120 16.39 4.52 21.89
C ALA A 120 16.79 5.53 22.98
N GLY A 121 16.46 5.21 24.22
CA GLY A 121 16.91 5.96 25.38
C GLY A 121 18.43 5.95 25.43
N SER A 122 19.03 7.13 25.22
CA SER A 122 20.43 7.40 25.55
C SER A 122 20.63 7.26 27.06
N ARG A 123 20.92 6.03 27.50
CA ARG A 123 21.50 5.73 28.81
C ARG A 123 22.92 5.21 28.60
N GLY A 124 23.89 5.98 29.08
CA GLY A 124 25.14 5.40 29.57
C GLY A 124 26.40 6.21 29.26
N ALA A 125 26.80 7.08 30.19
CA ALA A 125 28.20 7.22 30.59
C ALA A 125 28.31 7.96 31.93
N GLY A 126 27.70 7.41 32.97
CA GLY A 126 28.10 7.68 34.35
C GLY A 126 29.16 6.67 34.74
N ARG A 127 30.44 7.10 34.84
CA ARG A 127 31.48 6.34 35.55
C ARG A 127 32.32 7.31 36.39
N SER A 128 32.08 7.21 37.70
CA SER A 128 32.96 7.49 38.86
C SER A 128 34.36 8.03 38.54
N GLY A 129 34.82 9.15 39.11
CA GLY A 129 34.99 9.31 40.56
C GLY A 129 36.39 8.84 40.98
N GLY A 130 37.37 9.75 41.01
CA GLY A 130 38.76 9.46 41.35
C GLY A 130 39.45 10.63 42.04
N LYS A 131 38.95 10.99 43.23
CA LYS A 131 39.46 12.05 44.11
C LYS A 131 40.68 11.50 44.88
N ARG A 132 41.92 11.81 44.48
CA ARG A 132 43.13 11.57 45.31
C ARG A 132 43.56 12.86 46.02
N LYS A 133 43.09 13.01 47.26
CA LYS A 133 43.78 13.65 48.41
C LYS A 133 44.71 12.54 48.96
N ARG A 134 45.96 12.67 49.42
CA ARG A 134 46.75 13.70 50.13
C ARG A 134 48.23 13.27 50.09
N ALA A 135 49.17 14.21 50.22
CA ALA A 135 50.23 14.19 51.25
C ALA A 135 50.87 15.58 51.37
N ASN A 136 51.09 16.01 52.61
CA ASN A 136 51.80 17.22 53.06
C ASN A 136 53.11 16.73 53.75
N PRO A 137 53.82 17.54 54.56
CA PRO A 137 54.85 18.56 54.30
C PRO A 137 56.30 18.11 54.61
N ARG A 138 57.27 19.02 54.33
CA ARG A 138 58.59 19.27 54.98
C ARG A 138 59.52 18.09 55.38
N THR A 139 60.71 18.08 54.76
CA THR A 139 62.01 18.23 55.43
C THR A 139 63.00 18.83 54.45
#